data_AF-O76422-F1
#
_entry.id   AF-O76422-F1
#
_cell.length_a   1.000
_cell.length_b   1.000
_cell.length_c   1.000
_cell.angle_alpha   90.00
_cell.angle_beta   90.00
_cell.angle_gamma   90.00
#
_symmetry.space_group_name_H-M   'P 1'
#
loop_
_entity.id
_entity.type
_entity.pdbx_description
1 polymer ?
#
loop_
_entity_poly.entity_id
_entity_poly.type
_entity_poly.pdbx_seq_one_letter_code
_entity_poly.pdbx_strand_id
1 'polypeptide(L)'
;AVEYFMQNTAENEEKFSGEDIVKEKHISPIMFMTTSECYAPQLDLLMNSDHKEHVQRCYWFFNVGYRKEEDKKLPHLLKSPPSGKPYLSGGGLIARVWAFKKFEYAFGELLKGSEEWWSEQSIYKPLLIWSAIQEEAVGQRFVLKRGMIGLDYEEIFFTIPSSGVIGEAPFIHFPGQPIAWEEKARLIVKNLSWYKELKGREFNSKDMGKVETYVVGGEKWDFRYERICGDAVKENDLFKAKKL
;
A
#
# COMPACT_ATOMS: atom_id res chain seq x y z
N ALA A 1 -9.63 -14.56 -1.01
CA ALA A 1 -9.26 -13.15 -1.29
C ALA A 1 -9.63 -12.71 -2.70
N VAL A 2 -9.01 -13.24 -3.77
CA VAL A 2 -9.34 -12.80 -5.15
C VAL A 2 -10.80 -13.04 -5.52
N GLU A 3 -11.36 -14.23 -5.21
CA GLU A 3 -12.78 -14.51 -5.45
C GLU A 3 -13.70 -13.52 -4.72
N TYR A 4 -13.42 -13.26 -3.44
CA TYR A 4 -14.12 -12.25 -2.66
C TYR A 4 -14.05 -10.87 -3.33
N PHE A 5 -12.87 -10.43 -3.76
CA PHE A 5 -12.70 -9.16 -4.49
C PHE A 5 -13.52 -9.14 -5.78
N MET A 6 -13.52 -10.23 -6.55
CA MET A 6 -14.25 -10.35 -7.81
C MET A 6 -15.78 -10.42 -7.63
N GLN A 7 -16.26 -10.88 -6.47
CA GLN A 7 -17.69 -10.92 -6.17
C GLN A 7 -18.19 -9.58 -5.59
N ASN A 8 -17.34 -8.85 -4.88
CA ASN A 8 -17.73 -7.64 -4.14
C ASN A 8 -17.32 -6.33 -4.84
N THR A 9 -16.76 -6.38 -6.05
CA THR A 9 -16.43 -5.18 -6.83
C THR A 9 -17.18 -5.14 -8.14
N ALA A 10 -17.44 -3.92 -8.64
CA ALA A 10 -18.04 -3.75 -9.96
C ALA A 10 -17.23 -4.42 -11.06
N GLU A 11 -17.91 -5.21 -11.90
CA GLU A 11 -17.29 -5.99 -12.97
C GLU A 11 -16.65 -5.11 -14.06
N ASN A 12 -17.26 -3.96 -14.34
CA ASN A 12 -16.84 -3.00 -15.34
C ASN A 12 -17.24 -1.57 -14.94
N GLU A 13 -16.83 -0.59 -15.74
CA GLU A 13 -17.10 0.83 -15.47
C GLU A 13 -18.60 1.17 -15.46
N GLU A 14 -19.41 0.54 -16.31
CA GLU A 14 -20.84 0.83 -16.43
C GLU A 14 -21.61 0.41 -15.16
N LYS A 15 -21.17 -0.68 -14.53
CA LYS A 15 -21.71 -1.18 -13.26
C LYS A 15 -21.10 -0.52 -12.03
N PHE A 16 -20.10 0.35 -12.20
CA PHE A 16 -19.47 1.03 -11.07
C PHE A 16 -20.29 2.23 -10.61
N SER A 17 -20.63 2.23 -9.32
CA SER A 17 -21.29 3.34 -8.64
C SER A 17 -20.56 3.67 -7.34
N GLY A 18 -20.10 4.92 -7.20
CA GLY A 18 -19.52 5.41 -5.95
C GLY A 18 -20.51 5.37 -4.78
N GLU A 19 -21.81 5.44 -5.06
CA GLU A 19 -22.84 5.31 -4.02
C GLU A 19 -22.91 3.90 -3.44
N ASP A 20 -22.70 2.87 -4.27
CA ASP A 20 -22.72 1.48 -3.80
C ASP A 20 -21.51 1.19 -2.91
N ILE A 21 -20.38 1.89 -3.13
CA ILE A 21 -19.22 1.84 -2.24
C ILE A 21 -19.56 2.46 -0.88
N VAL A 22 -20.13 3.66 -0.90
CA VAL A 22 -20.55 4.39 0.29
C VAL A 22 -21.59 3.63 1.12
N LYS A 23 -22.52 2.94 0.44
CA LYS A 23 -23.57 2.13 1.07
C LYS A 23 -23.09 0.72 1.43
N GLU A 24 -21.78 0.46 1.31
CA GLU A 24 -21.13 -0.82 1.61
C GLU A 24 -21.74 -2.03 0.88
N LYS A 25 -22.35 -1.80 -0.29
CA LYS A 25 -22.85 -2.87 -1.17
C LYS A 25 -21.74 -3.49 -1.98
N HIS A 26 -20.74 -2.69 -2.35
CA HIS A 26 -19.54 -3.10 -3.05
C HIS A 26 -18.32 -2.49 -2.35
N ILE A 27 -17.16 -3.11 -2.53
CA ILE A 27 -15.87 -2.52 -2.18
C ILE A 27 -15.26 -1.83 -3.40
N SER A 28 -14.29 -0.95 -3.17
CA SER A 28 -13.67 -0.18 -4.24
C SER A 28 -12.98 -1.10 -5.26
N PRO A 29 -13.08 -0.82 -6.58
CA PRO A 29 -12.44 -1.64 -7.61
C PRO A 29 -10.92 -1.49 -7.66
N ILE A 30 -10.34 -0.62 -6.82
CA ILE A 30 -8.92 -0.51 -6.52
C ILE A 30 -8.81 -0.42 -5.01
N MET A 31 -8.17 -1.40 -4.37
CA MET A 31 -7.95 -1.44 -2.92
C MET A 31 -6.45 -1.40 -2.65
N PHE A 32 -6.00 -0.37 -1.96
CA PHE A 32 -4.63 -0.25 -1.50
C PHE A 32 -4.48 -0.81 -0.08
N MET A 33 -3.31 -1.34 0.20
CA MET A 33 -2.86 -1.65 1.55
C MET A 33 -2.88 -0.41 2.45
N THR A 34 -3.09 -0.64 3.74
CA THR A 34 -3.10 0.42 4.76
C THR A 34 -1.84 0.38 5.63
N THR A 35 -1.43 1.53 6.14
CA THR A 35 -0.30 1.70 7.07
C THR A 35 -0.60 2.74 8.14
N SER A 36 0.09 2.63 9.28
CA SER A 36 0.06 3.63 10.35
C SER A 36 0.95 4.85 10.04
N GLU A 37 1.91 4.72 9.14
CA GLU A 37 2.86 5.79 8.82
C GLU A 37 2.42 6.61 7.60
N CYS A 38 2.26 7.92 7.78
CA CYS A 38 1.99 8.82 6.66
C CYS A 38 3.30 9.22 5.97
N TYR A 39 3.72 8.41 5.00
CA TYR A 39 4.93 8.64 4.21
C TYR A 39 4.61 9.17 2.80
N ALA A 40 4.85 10.45 2.56
CA ALA A 40 4.65 11.11 1.27
C ALA A 40 5.70 12.23 1.06
N PRO A 41 6.98 11.85 0.88
CA PRO A 41 8.13 12.76 0.90
C PRO A 41 8.05 13.90 -0.11
N GLN A 42 7.35 13.71 -1.23
CA GLN A 42 7.38 14.63 -2.36
C GLN A 42 6.03 15.33 -2.59
N LEU A 43 5.19 15.43 -1.55
CA LEU A 43 3.92 16.17 -1.68
C LEU A 43 4.12 17.66 -2.01
N ASP A 44 5.28 18.23 -1.70
CA ASP A 44 5.63 19.61 -2.08
C ASP A 44 5.65 19.84 -3.59
N LEU A 45 5.87 18.81 -4.39
CA LEU A 45 5.79 18.92 -5.84
C LEU A 45 4.37 19.24 -6.34
N LEU A 46 3.34 18.99 -5.52
CA LEU A 46 1.93 19.19 -5.89
C LEU A 46 1.26 20.30 -5.09
N MET A 47 1.76 20.62 -3.89
CA MET A 47 1.11 21.59 -3.02
C MET A 47 2.11 22.33 -2.15
N ASN A 48 1.89 23.63 -2.02
CA ASN A 48 2.59 24.44 -1.03
C ASN A 48 2.00 24.15 0.36
N SER A 49 2.86 23.91 1.34
CA SER A 49 2.50 23.66 2.73
C SER A 49 3.52 24.31 3.64
N ASP A 50 3.07 24.92 4.73
CA ASP A 50 3.95 25.51 5.76
C ASP A 50 4.72 24.44 6.55
N HIS A 51 4.30 23.17 6.47
CA HIS A 51 5.01 22.03 7.05
C HIS A 51 6.24 21.64 6.22
N LYS A 52 7.42 21.78 6.85
CA LYS A 52 8.73 21.41 6.28
C LYS A 52 8.95 19.90 6.27
N GLU A 53 8.57 19.23 7.35
CA GLU A 53 8.76 17.78 7.49
C GLU A 53 7.72 17.00 6.68
N HIS A 54 8.16 16.02 5.89
CA HIS A 54 7.29 15.28 4.99
C HIS A 54 6.16 14.53 5.72
N VAL A 55 6.43 13.99 6.92
CA VAL A 55 5.44 13.29 7.73
C VAL A 55 4.32 14.24 8.16
N GLN A 56 4.69 15.45 8.62
CA GLN A 56 3.72 16.46 9.04
C GLN A 56 2.87 16.93 7.86
N ARG A 57 3.50 17.14 6.70
CA ARG A 57 2.81 17.51 5.45
C ARG A 57 1.81 16.43 5.03
N CYS A 58 2.21 15.16 5.13
CA CYS A 58 1.33 14.03 4.82
C CYS A 58 0.11 13.99 5.76
N TYR A 59 0.32 14.13 7.07
CA TYR A 59 -0.78 14.19 8.04
C TYR A 59 -1.72 15.36 7.78
N TRP A 60 -1.16 16.54 7.53
CA TRP A 60 -1.93 17.72 7.16
C TRP A 60 -2.79 17.47 5.93
N PHE A 61 -2.22 16.87 4.87
CA PHE A 61 -2.94 16.60 3.63
C PHE A 61 -4.09 15.60 3.82
N PHE A 62 -3.90 14.54 4.61
CA PHE A 62 -4.99 13.63 4.98
C PHE A 62 -6.08 14.35 5.81
N ASN A 63 -5.69 15.22 6.74
CA ASN A 63 -6.64 16.03 7.51
C ASN A 63 -7.45 17.00 6.65
N VAL A 64 -6.87 17.56 5.58
CA VAL A 64 -7.63 18.32 4.58
C VAL A 64 -8.67 17.42 3.90
N GLY A 65 -8.28 16.19 3.53
CA GLY A 65 -9.19 15.19 2.98
C GLY A 65 -10.39 14.91 3.90
N TYR A 66 -10.13 14.57 5.17
CA TYR A 66 -11.18 14.30 6.16
C TYR A 66 -12.14 15.48 6.31
N ARG A 67 -11.61 16.69 6.53
CA ARG A 67 -12.43 17.91 6.70
C ARG A 67 -13.26 18.22 5.46
N LYS A 68 -12.70 18.03 4.26
CA LYS A 68 -13.46 18.28 3.02
C LYS A 68 -14.58 17.26 2.81
N GLU A 69 -14.45 16.02 3.26
CA GLU A 69 -15.59 15.09 3.27
C GLU A 69 -16.69 15.61 4.20
N GLU A 70 -16.35 16.10 5.39
CA GLU A 70 -17.29 16.69 6.35
C GLU A 70 -17.98 17.95 5.79
N ASP A 71 -17.20 18.90 5.30
CA ASP A 71 -17.67 20.19 4.76
C ASP A 71 -18.65 19.99 3.59
N LYS A 72 -18.33 19.03 2.70
CA LYS A 72 -19.18 18.67 1.56
C LYS A 72 -20.33 17.73 1.94
N LYS A 73 -20.44 17.31 3.21
CA LYS A 73 -21.42 16.32 3.72
C LYS A 73 -21.36 15.00 2.93
N LEU A 74 -20.16 14.61 2.53
CA LEU A 74 -19.91 13.37 1.81
C LEU A 74 -19.79 12.21 2.80
N PRO A 75 -20.42 11.05 2.53
CA PRO A 75 -20.27 9.89 3.41
C PRO A 75 -18.84 9.36 3.44
N HIS A 76 -18.20 9.29 4.61
CA HIS A 76 -16.76 9.04 4.75
C HIS A 76 -16.24 7.81 3.99
N LEU A 77 -15.31 8.04 3.07
CA LEU A 77 -14.48 6.98 2.47
C LEU A 77 -13.11 6.92 3.14
N LEU A 78 -12.61 8.05 3.64
CA LEU A 78 -11.42 8.11 4.46
C LEU A 78 -11.83 7.89 5.92
N LYS A 79 -11.22 6.92 6.60
CA LYS A 79 -11.57 6.53 7.98
C LYS A 79 -10.33 6.48 8.88
N SER A 80 -10.54 6.62 10.18
CA SER A 80 -9.57 6.26 11.21
C SER A 80 -9.94 4.87 11.77
N PRO A 81 -9.38 3.78 11.22
CA PRO A 81 -9.80 2.43 11.59
C PRO A 81 -9.28 2.05 12.99
N PRO A 82 -9.95 1.11 13.70
CA PRO A 82 -9.46 0.58 14.98
C PRO A 82 -8.04 -0.01 14.90
N SER A 83 -7.62 -0.47 13.72
CA SER A 83 -6.26 -0.98 13.46
C SER A 83 -5.17 0.10 13.58
N GLY A 84 -5.54 1.39 13.61
CA GLY A 84 -4.60 2.50 13.65
C GLY A 84 -3.83 2.71 12.33
N LYS A 85 -4.32 2.14 11.22
CA LYS A 85 -3.70 2.21 9.89
C LYS A 85 -4.57 3.02 8.92
N PRO A 86 -4.70 4.36 9.08
CA PRO A 86 -5.60 5.15 8.26
C PRO A 86 -5.03 5.50 6.87
N TYR A 87 -3.74 5.28 6.63
CA TYR A 87 -3.05 5.83 5.45
C TYR A 87 -2.82 4.79 4.37
N LEU A 88 -2.85 5.23 3.12
CA LEU A 88 -2.45 4.42 1.96
C LEU A 88 -0.98 4.01 2.06
N SER A 89 -0.69 2.73 1.78
CA SER A 89 0.66 2.22 1.50
C SER A 89 0.79 1.78 0.04
N GLY A 90 1.92 2.12 -0.59
CA GLY A 90 2.27 1.67 -1.93
C GLY A 90 2.79 0.24 -2.01
N GLY A 91 2.98 -0.45 -0.89
CA GLY A 91 3.56 -1.81 -0.87
C GLY A 91 2.62 -2.92 -1.36
N GLY A 92 1.33 -2.62 -1.61
CA GLY A 92 0.38 -3.60 -2.12
C GLY A 92 -0.93 -2.97 -2.59
N LEU A 93 -1.47 -3.46 -3.70
CA LEU A 93 -2.80 -3.13 -4.19
C LEU A 93 -3.43 -4.33 -4.91
N ILE A 94 -4.76 -4.40 -4.89
CA ILE A 94 -5.56 -5.29 -5.74
C ILE A 94 -6.55 -4.44 -6.53
N ALA A 95 -6.69 -4.72 -7.83
CA ALA A 95 -7.52 -3.91 -8.70
C ALA A 95 -8.23 -4.70 -9.80
N ARG A 96 -9.40 -4.22 -10.20
CA ARG A 96 -9.99 -4.55 -11.51
C ARG A 96 -9.17 -3.86 -12.59
N VAL A 97 -8.79 -4.60 -13.63
CA VAL A 97 -7.97 -4.08 -14.73
C VAL A 97 -8.56 -2.82 -15.36
N TRP A 98 -9.88 -2.75 -15.53
CA TRP A 98 -10.54 -1.58 -16.11
C TRP A 98 -10.39 -0.32 -15.24
N ALA A 99 -10.45 -0.48 -13.91
CA ALA A 99 -10.28 0.63 -12.97
C ALA A 99 -8.81 1.03 -12.88
N PHE A 100 -7.92 0.04 -12.83
CA PHE A 100 -6.48 0.25 -12.80
C PHE A 100 -5.99 1.04 -14.02
N LYS A 101 -6.51 0.78 -15.23
CA LYS A 101 -6.18 1.57 -16.42
C LYS A 101 -6.49 3.07 -16.27
N LYS A 102 -7.56 3.43 -15.56
CA LYS A 102 -7.90 4.84 -15.29
C LYS A 102 -6.99 5.44 -14.24
N PHE A 103 -6.69 4.66 -13.20
CA PHE A 103 -5.73 5.05 -12.18
C PHE A 103 -4.34 5.30 -12.78
N GLU A 104 -3.84 4.38 -13.60
CA GLU A 104 -2.57 4.49 -14.32
C GLU A 104 -2.52 5.73 -15.23
N TYR A 105 -3.63 6.04 -15.91
CA TYR A 105 -3.72 7.27 -16.69
C TYR A 105 -3.56 8.52 -15.80
N ALA A 106 -4.33 8.61 -14.71
CA ALA A 106 -4.25 9.76 -13.79
C ALA A 106 -2.87 9.85 -13.10
N PHE A 107 -2.28 8.71 -12.74
CA PHE A 107 -0.93 8.60 -12.22
C PHE A 107 0.10 9.10 -13.22
N GLY A 108 0.03 8.63 -14.48
CA GLY A 108 0.94 9.05 -15.54
C GLY A 108 0.85 10.54 -15.85
N GLU A 109 -0.34 11.13 -15.76
CA GLU A 109 -0.50 12.58 -15.92
C GLU A 109 0.17 13.37 -14.79
N LEU A 110 0.11 12.89 -13.53
CA LEU A 110 0.85 13.53 -12.42
C LEU A 110 2.36 13.32 -12.53
N LEU A 111 2.77 12.13 -12.94
CA LEU A 111 4.17 11.79 -13.13
C LEU A 111 4.84 12.71 -14.16
N LYS A 112 4.12 13.09 -15.24
CA LYS A 112 4.62 14.06 -16.24
C LYS A 112 4.80 15.48 -15.70
N GLY A 113 4.22 15.81 -14.54
CA GLY A 113 4.27 17.15 -13.95
C GLY A 113 5.64 17.51 -13.36
N SER A 114 6.52 16.54 -13.10
CA SER A 114 7.86 16.77 -12.59
C SER A 114 8.78 15.59 -12.90
N GLU A 115 10.05 15.86 -13.19
CA GLU A 115 11.07 14.79 -13.33
C GLU A 115 11.66 14.38 -11.96
N GLU A 116 11.30 15.10 -10.89
CA GLU A 116 11.89 14.89 -9.57
C GLU A 116 11.25 13.72 -8.81
N TRP A 117 10.13 13.16 -9.29
CA TRP A 117 9.43 12.04 -8.66
C TRP A 117 10.35 10.82 -8.46
N TRP A 118 10.45 10.37 -7.21
CA TRP A 118 11.14 9.13 -6.82
C TRP A 118 10.30 8.24 -5.88
N SER A 119 9.20 8.76 -5.34
CA SER A 119 8.27 8.06 -4.47
C SER A 119 6.87 8.01 -5.07
N GLU A 120 6.47 6.84 -5.53
CA GLU A 120 5.11 6.57 -6.03
C GLU A 120 4.04 6.82 -4.97
N GLN A 121 4.33 6.58 -3.69
CA GLN A 121 3.42 6.88 -2.58
C GLN A 121 3.05 8.37 -2.50
N SER A 122 3.95 9.27 -2.95
CA SER A 122 3.69 10.71 -3.00
C SER A 122 2.72 11.11 -4.13
N ILE A 123 2.47 10.21 -5.10
CA ILE A 123 1.48 10.39 -6.17
C ILE A 123 0.18 9.65 -5.83
N TYR A 124 0.26 8.44 -5.26
CA TYR A 124 -0.91 7.62 -4.90
C TYR A 124 -1.84 8.31 -3.89
N LYS A 125 -1.26 8.95 -2.87
CA LYS A 125 -2.03 9.60 -1.80
C LYS A 125 -2.87 10.79 -2.32
N PRO A 126 -2.34 11.71 -3.16
CA PRO A 126 -3.15 12.69 -3.87
C PRO A 126 -4.29 12.10 -4.68
N LEU A 127 -4.04 11.07 -5.49
CA LEU A 127 -5.08 10.42 -6.28
C LEU A 127 -6.21 9.85 -5.41
N LEU A 128 -5.86 9.21 -4.29
CA LEU A 128 -6.84 8.73 -3.30
C LEU A 128 -7.68 9.89 -2.75
N ILE A 129 -7.02 10.93 -2.21
CA ILE A 129 -7.73 12.01 -1.54
C ILE A 129 -8.61 12.77 -2.52
N TRP A 130 -8.09 13.16 -3.68
CA TRP A 130 -8.85 13.88 -4.70
C TRP A 130 -10.01 13.05 -5.26
N SER A 131 -9.83 11.73 -5.41
CA SER A 131 -10.92 10.82 -5.77
C SER A 131 -11.97 10.76 -4.67
N ALA A 132 -11.59 10.69 -3.40
CA ALA A 132 -12.55 10.77 -2.31
C ALA A 132 -13.28 12.12 -2.39
N ILE A 133 -12.62 13.24 -2.15
CA ILE A 133 -13.31 14.54 -1.98
C ILE A 133 -13.89 15.14 -3.28
N GLN A 134 -13.64 14.52 -4.45
CA GLN A 134 -13.95 15.07 -5.78
C GLN A 134 -13.42 16.51 -5.89
N GLU A 135 -12.10 16.66 -5.88
CA GLU A 135 -11.44 17.97 -5.89
C GLU A 135 -11.57 18.63 -7.27
N GLU A 136 -12.35 19.71 -7.36
CA GLU A 136 -12.59 20.39 -8.63
C GLU A 136 -11.38 21.22 -9.07
N ALA A 137 -10.58 21.72 -8.12
CA ALA A 137 -9.46 22.62 -8.39
C ALA A 137 -8.26 21.96 -9.08
N VAL A 138 -8.10 20.64 -8.99
CA VAL A 138 -6.94 19.94 -9.57
C VAL A 138 -7.13 19.60 -11.04
N GLY A 139 -8.37 19.62 -11.54
CA GLY A 139 -8.72 19.33 -12.92
C GLY A 139 -9.10 17.87 -13.16
N GLN A 140 -10.07 17.67 -14.06
CA GLN A 140 -10.76 16.38 -14.25
C GLN A 140 -9.84 15.22 -14.68
N ARG A 141 -8.70 15.50 -15.33
CA ARG A 141 -7.76 14.45 -15.78
C ARG A 141 -7.10 13.69 -14.63
N PHE A 142 -7.07 14.24 -13.41
CA PHE A 142 -6.48 13.59 -12.24
C PHE A 142 -7.53 13.03 -11.26
N VAL A 143 -8.80 13.39 -11.45
CA VAL A 143 -9.88 13.04 -10.51
C VAL A 143 -10.57 11.78 -10.97
N LEU A 144 -10.29 10.67 -10.28
CA LEU A 144 -11.04 9.44 -10.46
C LEU A 144 -12.41 9.55 -9.80
N LYS A 145 -13.41 8.81 -10.31
CA LYS A 145 -14.75 8.77 -9.71
C LYS A 145 -14.67 8.42 -8.23
N ARG A 146 -15.51 9.04 -7.39
CA ARG A 146 -15.55 8.80 -5.95
C ARG A 146 -15.78 7.32 -5.65
N GLY A 147 -15.00 6.76 -4.73
CA GLY A 147 -15.05 5.33 -4.38
C GLY A 147 -14.32 4.42 -5.37
N MET A 148 -13.60 4.96 -6.37
CA MET A 148 -12.80 4.13 -7.28
C MET A 148 -11.56 3.59 -6.58
N ILE A 149 -10.93 4.40 -5.71
CA ILE A 149 -9.82 3.99 -4.85
C ILE A 149 -10.36 3.83 -3.42
N GLY A 150 -10.06 2.69 -2.81
CA GLY A 150 -10.32 2.39 -1.41
C GLY A 150 -9.07 1.90 -0.68
N LEU A 151 -9.22 1.79 0.63
CA LEU A 151 -8.20 1.34 1.55
C LEU A 151 -8.65 0.05 2.25
N ASP A 152 -7.77 -0.95 2.29
CA ASP A 152 -8.00 -2.23 2.95
C ASP A 152 -7.89 -2.09 4.48
N TYR A 153 -8.86 -1.39 5.06
CA TYR A 153 -8.91 -1.10 6.49
C TYR A 153 -9.09 -2.34 7.36
N GLU A 154 -9.81 -3.33 6.84
CA GLU A 154 -10.09 -4.61 7.49
C GLU A 154 -8.98 -5.65 7.24
N GLU A 155 -7.91 -5.27 6.51
CA GLU A 155 -6.77 -6.12 6.19
C GLU A 155 -7.20 -7.46 5.54
N ILE A 156 -8.18 -7.44 4.64
CA ILE A 156 -8.71 -8.62 3.95
C ILE A 156 -7.68 -9.18 2.97
N PHE A 157 -6.91 -8.29 2.33
CA PHE A 157 -5.96 -8.61 1.28
C PHE A 157 -4.53 -8.48 1.75
N PHE A 158 -4.23 -7.40 2.49
CA PHE A 158 -2.88 -7.04 2.87
C PHE A 158 -2.80 -6.78 4.37
N THR A 159 -1.71 -7.21 4.99
CA THR A 159 -1.39 -6.81 6.36
C THR A 159 0.05 -6.33 6.48
N ILE A 160 0.23 -5.21 7.19
CA ILE A 160 1.52 -4.84 7.75
C ILE A 160 1.53 -5.29 9.21
N PRO A 161 2.46 -6.17 9.63
CA PRO A 161 2.47 -6.67 10.99
C PRO A 161 2.70 -5.57 12.04
N SER A 162 1.65 -5.26 12.80
CA SER A 162 1.71 -4.43 14.01
C SER A 162 2.07 -5.28 15.24
N SER A 163 2.08 -4.69 16.44
CA SER A 163 2.02 -5.49 17.67
C SER A 163 0.64 -6.16 17.76
N GLY A 164 0.59 -7.47 18.03
CA GLY A 164 -0.68 -8.23 18.16
C GLY A 164 -0.79 -9.44 17.24
N VAL A 165 -2.00 -10.02 17.17
CA VAL A 165 -2.32 -11.13 16.27
C VAL A 165 -2.34 -10.62 14.83
N ILE A 166 -1.62 -11.31 13.94
CA ILE A 166 -1.64 -11.03 12.51
C ILE A 166 -2.89 -11.68 11.94
N GLY A 167 -3.69 -10.90 11.21
CA GLY A 167 -4.92 -11.37 10.59
C GLY A 167 -4.70 -12.41 9.50
N GLU A 168 -5.78 -12.85 8.88
CA GLU A 168 -5.77 -13.89 7.84
C GLU A 168 -5.42 -13.37 6.43
N ALA A 169 -4.86 -12.16 6.35
CA ALA A 169 -4.50 -11.53 5.08
C ALA A 169 -3.51 -12.44 4.30
N PRO A 170 -3.76 -12.73 3.02
CA PRO A 170 -2.89 -13.59 2.23
C PRO A 170 -1.53 -12.95 1.93
N PHE A 171 -1.42 -11.63 1.97
CA PHE A 171 -0.17 -10.90 1.72
C PHE A 171 0.29 -10.19 2.99
N ILE A 172 1.52 -10.51 3.42
CA ILE A 172 2.18 -9.85 4.56
C ILE A 172 3.28 -8.96 4.00
N HIS A 173 3.22 -7.66 4.31
CA HIS A 173 4.22 -6.69 3.90
C HIS A 173 5.05 -6.22 5.10
N PHE A 174 6.37 -6.25 4.95
CA PHE A 174 7.34 -5.78 5.94
C PHE A 174 7.99 -4.48 5.44
N PRO A 175 7.33 -3.31 5.60
CA PRO A 175 7.76 -2.06 4.97
C PRO A 175 9.03 -1.48 5.61
N GLY A 176 9.82 -0.76 4.82
CA GLY A 176 11.00 -0.04 5.32
C GLY A 176 12.26 -0.91 5.34
N GLN A 177 13.17 -0.63 6.27
CA GLN A 177 14.47 -1.27 6.28
C GLN A 177 14.34 -2.74 6.72
N PRO A 178 14.82 -3.70 5.91
CA PRO A 178 14.67 -5.12 6.22
C PRO A 178 15.27 -5.56 7.57
N ILE A 179 16.36 -4.91 8.01
CA ILE A 179 17.01 -5.22 9.30
C ILE A 179 16.08 -4.97 10.50
N ALA A 180 15.17 -4.00 10.40
CA ALA A 180 14.19 -3.71 11.44
C ALA A 180 13.16 -4.84 11.60
N TRP A 181 13.05 -5.73 10.61
CA TRP A 181 12.08 -6.81 10.59
C TRP A 181 12.67 -8.19 10.85
N GLU A 182 13.99 -8.38 10.86
CA GLU A 182 14.60 -9.71 10.84
C GLU A 182 14.06 -10.65 11.93
N GLU A 183 14.13 -10.22 13.20
CA GLU A 183 13.66 -11.00 14.33
C GLU A 183 12.14 -11.20 14.29
N LYS A 184 11.41 -10.10 14.04
CA LYS A 184 9.94 -10.11 14.04
C LYS A 184 9.38 -10.95 12.90
N ALA A 185 9.90 -10.80 11.69
CA ALA A 185 9.53 -11.59 10.52
C ALA A 185 9.80 -13.08 10.75
N ARG A 186 10.92 -13.45 11.37
CA ARG A 186 11.20 -14.84 11.73
C ARG A 186 10.15 -15.42 12.68
N LEU A 187 9.74 -14.66 13.70
CA LEU A 187 8.68 -15.09 14.63
C LEU A 187 7.33 -15.23 13.94
N ILE A 188 7.00 -14.28 13.07
CA ILE A 188 5.73 -14.27 12.33
C ILE A 188 5.67 -15.44 11.36
N VAL A 189 6.66 -15.56 10.49
CA VAL A 189 6.68 -16.55 9.42
C VAL A 189 6.64 -17.97 9.97
N LYS A 190 7.36 -18.25 11.07
CA LYS A 190 7.33 -19.58 11.73
C LYS A 190 5.94 -20.03 12.21
N ASN A 191 5.06 -19.07 12.48
CA ASN A 191 3.71 -19.32 12.98
C ASN A 191 2.65 -19.38 11.86
N LEU A 192 3.04 -19.13 10.60
CA LEU A 192 2.12 -19.22 9.46
C LEU A 192 1.82 -20.69 9.13
N SER A 193 0.58 -20.98 8.74
CA SER A 193 0.11 -22.34 8.44
C SER A 193 0.93 -23.03 7.36
N TRP A 194 1.32 -22.29 6.32
CA TRP A 194 2.12 -22.80 5.20
C TRP A 194 3.62 -22.94 5.51
N TYR A 195 4.12 -22.37 6.62
CA TYR A 195 5.55 -22.43 6.94
C TYR A 195 6.05 -23.86 7.07
N LYS A 196 5.26 -24.75 7.67
CA LYS A 196 5.61 -26.17 7.83
C LYS A 196 5.79 -26.88 6.49
N GLU A 197 5.09 -26.45 5.45
CA GLU A 197 5.19 -27.03 4.10
C GLU A 197 6.47 -26.58 3.39
N LEU A 198 6.97 -25.39 3.74
CA LEU A 198 8.15 -24.76 3.16
C LEU A 198 9.43 -25.03 3.95
N LYS A 199 9.32 -25.31 5.25
CA LYS A 199 10.44 -25.57 6.15
C LYS A 199 11.34 -26.72 5.65
N GLY A 200 12.65 -26.49 5.58
CA GLY A 200 13.64 -27.50 5.22
C GLY A 200 13.77 -27.78 3.72
N ARG A 201 13.00 -27.10 2.86
CA ARG A 201 13.24 -27.11 1.42
C ARG A 201 14.46 -26.24 1.12
N GLU A 202 15.35 -26.70 0.24
CA GLU A 202 16.33 -25.80 -0.40
C GLU A 202 15.55 -24.88 -1.34
N PHE A 203 15.61 -23.58 -1.07
CA PHE A 203 14.94 -22.59 -1.90
C PHE A 203 15.90 -22.15 -3.00
N ASN A 204 15.76 -22.73 -4.18
CA ASN A 204 16.46 -22.20 -5.34
C ASN A 204 15.76 -20.91 -5.79
N SER A 205 16.49 -19.79 -5.88
CA SER A 205 15.94 -18.50 -6.31
C SER A 205 15.32 -18.54 -7.72
N LYS A 206 15.59 -19.59 -8.49
CA LYS A 206 15.00 -19.88 -9.81
C LYS A 206 13.60 -20.50 -9.74
N ASP A 207 13.21 -21.07 -8.60
CA ASP A 207 11.94 -21.79 -8.40
C ASP A 207 10.83 -20.89 -7.88
N MET A 208 11.15 -19.64 -7.50
CA MET A 208 10.14 -18.61 -7.29
C MET A 208 9.90 -17.87 -8.60
N GLY A 209 8.63 -17.66 -8.93
CA GLY A 209 8.28 -16.48 -9.71
C GLY A 209 8.80 -15.25 -8.96
N LYS A 210 10.00 -14.79 -9.33
CA LYS A 210 10.65 -13.52 -9.00
C LYS A 210 10.26 -12.92 -7.62
N VAL A 211 11.04 -13.21 -6.58
CA VAL A 211 11.15 -12.25 -5.46
C VAL A 211 12.21 -11.24 -5.86
N GLU A 212 11.75 -10.08 -6.31
CA GLU A 212 12.61 -8.94 -6.62
C GLU A 212 12.54 -7.94 -5.48
N THR A 213 13.62 -7.83 -4.73
CA THR A 213 13.82 -6.76 -3.74
C THR A 213 14.28 -5.50 -4.46
N TYR A 214 13.38 -4.53 -4.57
CA TYR A 214 13.71 -3.18 -5.03
C TYR A 214 13.83 -2.27 -3.82
N VAL A 215 15.01 -1.66 -3.63
CA VAL A 215 15.23 -0.63 -2.62
C VAL A 215 15.25 0.72 -3.34
N VAL A 216 14.39 1.64 -2.89
CA VAL A 216 14.42 3.04 -3.31
C VAL A 216 15.77 3.63 -2.87
N GLY A 217 16.67 3.87 -3.83
CA GLY A 217 18.04 4.35 -3.57
C GLY A 217 19.17 3.59 -4.29
N GLY A 218 18.86 2.51 -5.03
CA GLY A 218 19.86 1.81 -5.85
C GLY A 218 20.83 0.91 -5.08
N GLU A 219 20.67 0.79 -3.76
CA GLU A 219 21.43 -0.14 -2.93
C GLU A 219 20.87 -1.56 -3.04
N LYS A 220 21.73 -2.54 -3.34
CA LYS A 220 21.35 -3.96 -3.35
C LYS A 220 21.61 -4.57 -1.98
N TRP A 221 20.53 -4.96 -1.31
CA TRP A 221 20.58 -5.71 -0.06
C TRP A 221 20.25 -7.19 -0.34
N ASP A 222 21.17 -8.11 -0.01
CA ASP A 222 20.98 -9.56 -0.18
C ASP A 222 20.19 -10.11 1.03
N PHE A 223 18.92 -10.41 0.82
CA PHE A 223 18.07 -11.09 1.78
C PHE A 223 17.96 -12.57 1.42
N ARG A 224 18.68 -13.40 2.18
CA ARG A 224 18.58 -14.85 2.05
C ARG A 224 17.36 -15.37 2.80
N TYR A 225 16.43 -15.96 2.06
CA TYR A 225 15.20 -16.58 2.58
C TYR A 225 15.50 -17.56 3.72
N GLU A 226 16.63 -18.25 3.65
CA GLU A 226 17.14 -19.19 4.65
C GLU A 226 17.41 -18.54 6.02
N ARG A 227 17.63 -17.22 6.10
CA ARG A 227 17.79 -16.54 7.40
C ARG A 227 16.47 -16.42 8.16
N ILE A 228 15.36 -16.25 7.44
CA ILE A 228 14.02 -16.17 8.02
C ILE A 228 13.46 -17.58 8.22
N CYS A 229 13.66 -18.47 7.25
CA CYS A 229 12.97 -19.77 7.17
C CYS A 229 13.87 -21.02 7.34
N GLY A 230 15.18 -20.85 7.56
CA GLY A 230 16.13 -21.95 7.74
C GLY A 230 16.26 -22.43 9.18
N ASP A 231 16.68 -23.70 9.33
CA ASP A 231 16.87 -24.36 10.63
C ASP A 231 18.22 -24.08 11.30
N ALA A 232 19.15 -23.38 10.65
CA ALA A 232 20.46 -23.08 11.21
C ALA A 232 20.96 -21.72 10.75
N VAL A 233 21.00 -20.73 11.65
CA VAL A 233 21.96 -19.64 11.50
C VAL A 233 23.27 -20.22 12.03
N LYS A 234 24.21 -20.56 11.15
CA LYS A 234 25.59 -20.77 11.58
C LYS A 234 26.12 -19.39 11.98
N GLU A 235 26.70 -19.27 13.17
CA GLU A 235 27.29 -18.03 13.72
C GLU A 235 28.21 -17.28 12.74
N ASN A 236 28.79 -17.99 11.76
CA ASN A 236 29.68 -17.42 10.74
C ASN A 236 28.99 -16.89 9.46
N ASP A 237 27.65 -16.96 9.36
CA ASP A 237 26.88 -16.31 8.27
C ASP A 237 26.46 -14.87 8.60
N LEU A 238 26.90 -14.36 9.75
CA LEU A 238 26.81 -12.95 10.12
C LEU A 238 27.73 -12.13 9.21
N PHE A 239 27.11 -11.28 8.40
CA PHE A 239 27.74 -10.24 7.57
C PHE A 239 28.76 -10.66 6.50
N LYS A 240 28.26 -10.71 5.26
CA LYS A 240 28.92 -9.99 4.16
C LYS A 240 27.92 -9.01 3.55
N ALA A 241 27.76 -7.85 4.17
CA ALA A 241 27.31 -6.67 3.45
C ALA A 241 28.43 -6.32 2.46
N LYS A 242 28.41 -6.93 1.29
CA LYS A 242 29.34 -6.57 0.22
C LYS A 242 28.71 -5.38 -0.48
N LYS A 243 29.30 -4.20 -0.26
CA LYS A 243 29.16 -3.08 -1.19
C LYS A 243 29.60 -3.61 -2.56
N LEU A 244 28.66 -3.80 -3.48
CA LEU A 244 28.97 -4.09 -4.88
C LEU A 244 29.35 -2.79 -5.58
#